data_AF-A0A8I1G312-F1
#
_entry.id   AF-A0A8I1G312-F1
#
_cell.length_a   1.000
_cell.length_b   1.000
_cell.length_c   1.000
_cell.angle_alpha   90.00
_cell.angle_beta   90.00
_cell.angle_gamma   90.00
#
_symmetry.space_group_name_H-M   'P 1'
#
loop_
_entity.id
_entity.type
_entity.pdbx_description
1 polymer ?
#
loop_
_entity_poly.entity_id
_entity_poly.type
_entity_poly.pdbx_seq_one_letter_code
_entity_poly.pdbx_strand_id
1 'polypeptide(L)'
;MIPFPTTENLILWACSAIALLAVVFFRRSVRHRRHKRKQQSARRVLERIKTLPGFPQKINYLRKIDPFVFEELLLEGFEAHGFRTIRNKRYTGDGGIDGQVIIGKYRYLIQAKRYRGHIALQHVQEFEKLLKRHNCRGLFCHTGKTGAGSKSVSIASERMEIISGQRLIDLLTPGSSFTIATAPQTMMKRTAATLETSTIVKDAGKENRYHES
;
A
#
# COMPACT_ATOMS: atom_id res chain seq x y z
N MET A 1 58.02 -4.48 16.24
CA MET A 1 57.39 -3.52 17.18
C MET A 1 56.51 -2.59 16.37
N ILE A 2 55.21 -2.57 16.59
CA ILE A 2 54.32 -1.58 15.97
C ILE A 2 54.47 -0.31 16.82
N PRO A 3 54.84 0.85 16.23
CA PRO A 3 55.02 2.08 17.00
C PRO A 3 53.70 2.50 17.64
N PHE A 4 53.75 2.88 18.93
CA PHE A 4 52.59 3.41 19.64
C PHE A 4 52.14 4.73 18.98
N PRO A 5 50.83 4.96 18.82
CA PRO A 5 50.34 6.19 18.21
C PRO A 5 50.73 7.40 19.06
N THR A 6 51.20 8.47 18.42
CA THR A 6 51.44 9.76 19.07
C THR A 6 50.12 10.36 19.55
N THR A 7 50.19 11.25 20.55
CA THR A 7 49.04 12.01 21.07
C THR A 7 48.33 12.79 19.97
N GLU A 8 49.07 13.33 19.00
CA GLU A 8 48.53 14.02 17.82
C GLU A 8 47.66 13.09 16.94
N ASN A 9 48.11 11.85 16.70
CA ASN A 9 47.34 10.86 15.95
C ASN A 9 46.05 10.47 16.68
N LEU A 10 46.11 10.35 18.02
CA LEU A 10 44.94 10.09 18.84
C LEU A 10 43.92 11.23 18.77
N ILE A 11 44.38 12.49 18.79
CA ILE A 11 43.50 13.67 18.65
C ILE A 11 42.86 13.71 17.25
N LEU A 12 43.63 13.47 16.19
CA LEU A 12 43.11 13.44 14.82
C LEU A 12 42.07 12.34 14.61
N TRP A 13 42.30 11.15 15.16
CA TRP A 13 41.33 10.05 15.13
C TRP A 13 40.07 10.38 15.92
N ALA A 14 40.20 10.99 17.10
CA ALA A 14 39.05 11.43 17.90
C ALA A 14 38.22 12.50 17.17
N CYS A 15 38.86 13.53 16.59
CA CYS A 15 38.20 14.57 15.82
C CYS A 15 37.45 14.00 14.60
N SER A 16 38.09 13.07 13.88
CA SER A 16 37.48 12.40 12.72
C SER A 16 36.30 11.51 13.13
N ALA A 17 36.39 10.79 14.25
CA ALA A 17 35.29 10.01 14.80
C ALA A 17 34.10 10.89 15.21
N ILE A 18 34.36 12.03 15.88
CA ILE A 18 33.33 13.00 16.27
C ILE A 18 32.65 13.60 15.03
N ALA A 19 33.43 14.02 14.03
CA ALA A 19 32.89 14.56 12.78
C ALA A 19 32.01 13.52 12.04
N LEU A 20 32.46 12.26 11.98
CA LEU A 20 31.68 11.17 11.38
C LEU A 20 30.36 10.95 12.13
N LEU A 21 30.40 10.91 13.47
CA LEU A 21 29.20 10.77 14.30
C LEU A 21 28.23 11.93 14.10
N ALA A 22 28.73 13.16 14.06
CA ALA A 22 27.92 14.36 13.81
C ALA A 22 27.25 14.30 12.42
N VAL A 23 27.97 13.88 11.38
CA VAL A 23 27.41 13.67 10.03
C VAL A 23 26.31 12.61 10.05
N VAL A 24 26.56 11.46 10.69
CA VAL A 24 25.56 10.37 10.79
C VAL A 24 24.31 10.85 11.55
N PHE A 25 24.49 11.55 12.66
CA PHE A 25 23.38 12.08 13.47
C PHE A 25 22.59 13.14 12.70
N PHE A 26 23.27 14.08 12.03
CA PHE A 26 22.65 15.11 11.21
C PHE A 26 21.84 14.49 10.06
N ARG A 27 22.40 13.51 9.34
CA ARG A 27 21.70 12.78 8.26
C ARG A 27 20.46 12.05 8.77
N ARG A 28 20.54 11.40 9.93
CA ARG A 28 19.38 10.76 10.59
C ARG A 28 18.29 11.79 10.92
N SER A 29 18.66 12.94 11.50
CA SER A 29 17.73 14.02 11.84
C SER A 29 17.05 14.63 10.62
N VAL A 30 17.80 14.94 9.55
CA VAL A 30 17.24 15.45 8.28
C VAL A 30 16.24 14.47 7.68
N ARG A 31 16.59 13.18 7.65
CA ARG A 31 15.70 12.14 7.15
C ARG A 31 14.41 12.05 7.96
N HIS A 32 14.50 12.01 9.28
CA HIS A 32 13.33 11.97 10.15
C HIS A 32 12.43 13.20 9.94
N ARG A 33 13.02 14.40 9.83
CA ARG A 33 12.29 15.64 9.49
C ARG A 33 11.60 15.54 8.13
N ARG A 34 12.29 15.00 7.11
CA ARG A 34 11.69 14.75 5.79
C ARG A 34 10.49 13.81 5.87
N HIS A 35 10.60 12.71 6.62
CA HIS A 35 9.48 11.78 6.83
C HIS A 35 8.28 12.47 7.47
N LYS A 36 8.50 13.21 8.58
CA LYS A 36 7.42 13.96 9.23
C LYS A 36 6.76 15.00 8.31
N ARG A 37 7.53 15.70 7.47
CA ARG A 37 6.98 16.66 6.51
C ARG A 37 6.05 15.98 5.50
N LYS A 38 6.39 14.79 5.00
CA LYS A 38 5.56 14.05 4.04
C LYS A 38 4.27 13.52 4.69
N GLN A 39 4.34 13.06 5.94
CA GLN A 39 3.16 12.70 6.73
C GLN A 39 2.23 13.91 6.94
N GLN A 40 2.77 15.06 7.30
CA GLN A 40 1.99 16.30 7.42
C GLN A 40 1.36 16.71 6.09
N SER A 41 2.11 16.62 4.99
CA SER A 41 1.58 16.85 3.64
C SER A 41 0.46 15.87 3.30
N ALA A 42 0.60 14.59 3.65
CA ALA A 42 -0.42 13.57 3.41
C ALA A 42 -1.72 13.89 4.17
N ARG A 43 -1.64 14.32 5.44
CA ARG A 43 -2.82 14.78 6.20
C ARG A 43 -3.50 15.98 5.56
N ARG A 44 -2.73 16.97 5.11
CA ARG A 44 -3.29 18.12 4.37
C ARG A 44 -3.96 17.69 3.07
N VAL A 45 -3.38 16.72 2.36
CA VAL A 45 -3.97 16.15 1.15
C VAL A 45 -5.28 15.43 1.47
N LEU A 46 -5.36 14.67 2.57
CA LEU A 46 -6.58 14.01 3.00
C LEU A 46 -7.72 15.02 3.24
N GLU A 47 -7.44 16.11 3.95
CA GLU A 47 -8.42 17.20 4.13
C GLU A 47 -8.79 17.87 2.81
N ARG A 48 -7.81 18.10 1.92
CA ARG A 48 -8.07 18.70 0.61
C ARG A 48 -8.95 17.82 -0.28
N ILE A 49 -8.81 16.49 -0.20
CA ILE A 49 -9.64 15.55 -0.98
C ILE A 49 -11.12 15.68 -0.62
N LYS A 50 -11.45 15.96 0.65
CA LYS A 50 -12.84 16.16 1.09
C LYS A 50 -13.51 17.36 0.40
N THR A 51 -12.74 18.40 0.08
CA THR A 51 -13.28 19.63 -0.53
C THR A 51 -13.34 19.57 -2.06
N LEU A 52 -12.78 18.53 -2.70
CA LEU A 52 -12.80 18.42 -4.16
C LEU A 52 -14.14 17.86 -4.64
N PRO A 53 -14.72 18.43 -5.72
CA PRO A 53 -16.13 18.25 -6.06
C PRO A 53 -16.47 16.83 -6.52
N GLY A 54 -15.59 16.19 -7.29
CA GLY A 54 -15.90 14.92 -7.94
C GLY A 54 -14.70 14.00 -8.12
N PHE A 55 -15.01 12.75 -8.47
CA PHE A 55 -14.03 11.70 -8.73
C PHE A 55 -12.91 12.13 -9.70
N PRO A 56 -13.19 12.73 -10.88
CA PRO A 56 -12.14 13.12 -11.82
C PRO A 56 -11.14 14.13 -11.24
N GLN A 57 -11.62 15.12 -10.49
CA GLN A 57 -10.79 16.15 -9.87
C GLN A 57 -9.92 15.55 -8.76
N LYS A 58 -10.47 14.65 -7.95
CA LYS A 58 -9.73 13.93 -6.90
C LYS A 58 -8.59 13.11 -7.51
N ILE A 59 -8.87 12.30 -8.53
CA ILE A 59 -7.83 11.49 -9.21
C ILE A 59 -6.77 12.38 -9.88
N ASN A 60 -7.17 13.46 -10.56
CA ASN A 60 -6.23 14.38 -11.19
C ASN A 60 -5.34 15.10 -10.17
N TYR A 61 -5.88 15.43 -9.00
CA TYR A 61 -5.10 16.00 -7.90
C TYR A 61 -4.08 14.98 -7.37
N LEU A 62 -4.50 13.74 -7.09
CA LEU A 62 -3.63 12.65 -6.63
C LEU A 62 -2.50 12.33 -7.62
N ARG A 63 -2.69 12.55 -8.92
CA ARG A 63 -1.62 12.38 -9.92
C ARG A 63 -0.54 13.46 -9.84
N LYS A 64 -0.84 14.62 -9.26
CA LYS A 64 0.08 15.78 -9.19
C LYS A 64 0.86 15.86 -7.88
N ILE A 65 0.38 15.24 -6.79
CA ILE A 65 1.10 15.25 -5.52
C ILE A 65 2.42 14.49 -5.61
N ASP A 66 3.34 14.80 -4.71
CA ASP A 66 4.62 14.10 -4.57
C ASP A 66 4.42 12.59 -4.30
N PRO A 67 5.27 11.71 -4.87
CA PRO A 67 5.11 10.26 -4.73
C PRO A 67 5.15 9.80 -3.28
N PHE A 68 6.11 10.28 -2.49
CA PHE A 68 6.22 9.93 -1.07
C PHE A 68 5.06 10.47 -0.23
N VAL A 69 4.46 11.60 -0.66
CA VAL A 69 3.21 12.07 -0.05
C VAL A 69 2.05 11.13 -0.38
N PHE A 70 1.99 10.58 -1.59
CA PHE A 70 0.97 9.58 -1.95
C PHE A 70 1.12 8.28 -1.16
N GLU A 71 2.34 7.82 -0.91
CA GLU A 71 2.62 6.65 -0.07
C GLU A 71 2.11 6.86 1.36
N GLU A 72 2.51 7.97 2.00
CA GLU A 72 2.05 8.31 3.36
C GLU A 72 0.52 8.54 3.39
N LEU A 73 -0.06 9.11 2.32
CA LEU A 73 -1.50 9.31 2.21
C LEU A 73 -2.30 8.01 2.25
N LEU A 74 -1.81 6.94 1.60
CA LEU A 74 -2.45 5.64 1.67
C LEU A 74 -2.45 5.11 3.11
N LEU A 75 -1.34 5.29 3.83
CA LEU A 75 -1.22 4.84 5.22
C LEU A 75 -2.15 5.64 6.14
N GLU A 76 -2.21 6.96 6.00
CA GLU A 76 -3.18 7.79 6.73
C GLU A 76 -4.63 7.38 6.41
N GLY A 77 -4.92 7.03 5.15
CA GLY A 77 -6.23 6.51 4.75
C GLY A 77 -6.59 5.19 5.43
N PHE A 78 -5.66 4.23 5.49
CA PHE A 78 -5.86 2.97 6.21
C PHE A 78 -6.06 3.20 7.72
N GLU A 79 -5.27 4.08 8.33
CA GLU A 79 -5.41 4.43 9.74
C GLU A 79 -6.76 5.09 10.04
N ALA A 80 -7.24 5.96 9.15
CA ALA A 80 -8.56 6.57 9.26
C ALA A 80 -9.71 5.56 9.17
N HIS A 81 -9.48 4.39 8.59
CA HIS A 81 -10.41 3.25 8.56
C HIS A 81 -10.14 2.23 9.68
N GLY A 82 -9.30 2.57 10.66
CA GLY A 82 -9.03 1.74 11.83
C GLY A 82 -8.00 0.63 11.62
N PHE A 83 -7.34 0.57 10.46
CA PHE A 83 -6.29 -0.41 10.23
C PHE A 83 -4.96 0.06 10.83
N ARG A 84 -4.23 -0.86 11.46
CA ARG A 84 -2.87 -0.58 11.95
C ARG A 84 -1.88 -0.59 10.78
N THR A 85 -1.15 0.50 10.59
CA THR A 85 -0.09 0.57 9.55
C THR A 85 1.31 0.45 10.11
N ILE A 86 2.26 0.07 9.25
CA ILE A 86 3.70 0.07 9.54
C ILE A 86 4.38 0.89 8.45
N ARG A 87 4.93 2.04 8.85
CA ARG A 87 5.67 2.95 7.97
C ARG A 87 7.10 2.47 7.78
N ASN A 88 7.61 2.61 6.55
CA ASN A 88 8.99 2.27 6.26
C ASN A 88 9.95 3.28 6.90
N LYS A 89 11.12 2.79 7.33
CA LYS A 89 12.16 3.65 7.90
C LYS A 89 12.72 4.62 6.84
N ARG A 90 12.74 4.23 5.56
CA ARG A 90 13.24 4.98 4.40
C ARG A 90 12.20 4.95 3.27
N TYR A 91 12.23 5.96 2.41
CA TYR A 91 11.41 6.07 1.20
C TYR A 91 12.00 5.38 -0.04
N THR A 92 13.27 4.96 0.01
CA THR A 92 13.93 4.33 -1.13
C THR A 92 14.81 3.16 -0.67
N GLY A 93 14.98 2.18 -1.55
CA GLY A 93 15.85 1.01 -1.32
C GLY A 93 15.23 -0.12 -0.51
N ASP A 94 13.90 -0.22 -0.47
CA ASP A 94 13.12 -1.29 0.18
C ASP A 94 12.59 -2.33 -0.81
N GLY A 95 12.98 -2.26 -2.08
CA GLY A 95 12.53 -3.17 -3.13
C GLY A 95 11.15 -2.83 -3.68
N GLY A 96 10.65 -1.61 -3.48
CA GLY A 96 9.36 -1.16 -4.00
C GLY A 96 8.18 -1.48 -3.10
N ILE A 97 8.45 -1.67 -1.81
CA ILE A 97 7.43 -1.76 -0.75
C ILE A 97 7.28 -0.35 -0.23
N ASP A 98 6.14 0.30 -0.42
CA ASP A 98 5.97 1.72 -0.05
C ASP A 98 5.33 1.91 1.33
N GLY A 99 4.81 0.82 1.91
CA GLY A 99 4.21 0.81 3.23
C GLY A 99 3.59 -0.53 3.54
N GLN A 100 2.98 -0.67 4.71
CA GLN A 100 2.37 -1.93 5.12
C GLN A 100 1.18 -1.69 6.03
N VAL A 101 0.25 -2.64 6.02
CA VAL A 101 -0.96 -2.60 6.84
C VAL A 101 -1.28 -3.97 7.41
N ILE A 102 -1.77 -4.01 8.64
CA ILE A 102 -2.22 -5.23 9.32
C ILE A 102 -3.73 -5.34 9.14
N ILE A 103 -4.18 -6.45 8.56
CA ILE A 103 -5.60 -6.73 8.28
C ILE A 103 -5.91 -8.13 8.81
N GLY A 104 -6.69 -8.19 9.89
CA GLY A 104 -6.84 -9.42 10.68
C GLY A 104 -5.46 -9.89 11.19
N LYS A 105 -5.13 -11.16 10.98
CA LYS A 105 -3.84 -11.74 11.36
C LYS A 105 -2.73 -11.57 10.32
N TYR A 106 -3.02 -10.96 9.17
CA TYR A 106 -2.09 -10.92 8.04
C TYR A 106 -1.47 -9.53 7.88
N ARG A 107 -0.17 -9.53 7.57
CA ARG A 107 0.57 -8.35 7.13
C ARG A 107 0.48 -8.23 5.61
N TYR A 108 0.00 -7.08 5.15
CA TYR A 108 -0.05 -6.73 3.73
C TYR A 108 1.04 -5.72 3.41
N LEU A 109 1.81 -6.00 2.35
CA LEU A 109 2.71 -5.02 1.75
C LEU A 109 1.91 -4.08 0.86
N ILE A 110 2.27 -2.81 0.82
CA ILE A 110 1.64 -1.83 -0.06
C ILE A 110 2.67 -1.43 -1.10
N GLN A 111 2.25 -1.38 -2.36
CA GLN A 111 2.97 -0.69 -3.43
C GLN A 111 2.05 0.38 -4.02
N ALA A 112 2.55 1.60 -4.14
CA ALA A 112 1.83 2.81 -4.47
C ALA A 112 2.37 3.43 -5.76
N LYS A 113 1.52 3.57 -6.78
CA LYS A 113 1.94 4.17 -8.07
C LYS A 113 0.96 5.22 -8.58
N ARG A 114 1.48 6.43 -8.85
CA ARG A 114 0.71 7.52 -9.46
C ARG A 114 0.78 7.45 -10.99
N TYR A 115 -0.23 6.85 -11.62
CA TYR A 115 -0.34 6.72 -13.07
C TYR A 115 -1.28 7.76 -13.67
N ARG A 116 -0.89 8.33 -14.82
CA ARG A 116 -1.77 9.19 -15.63
C ARG A 116 -2.71 8.39 -16.54
N GLY A 117 -2.24 7.26 -17.07
CA GLY A 117 -2.97 6.38 -17.98
C GLY A 117 -3.20 4.98 -17.42
N HIS A 118 -3.07 3.97 -18.29
CA HIS A 118 -3.11 2.57 -17.88
C HIS A 118 -1.88 2.21 -17.04
N ILE A 119 -2.06 1.32 -16.08
CA ILE A 119 -0.94 0.74 -15.33
C ILE A 119 -0.14 -0.21 -16.23
N ALA A 120 1.15 -0.35 -15.92
CA ALA A 120 2.01 -1.31 -16.61
C ALA A 120 1.77 -2.72 -16.04
N LEU A 121 1.44 -3.69 -16.91
CA LEU A 121 1.29 -5.10 -16.52
C LEU A 121 2.53 -5.63 -15.80
N GLN A 122 3.72 -5.25 -16.29
CA GLN A 122 4.99 -5.64 -15.72
C GLN A 122 5.10 -5.29 -14.22
N HIS A 123 4.71 -4.08 -13.81
CA HIS A 123 4.79 -3.69 -12.39
C HIS A 123 3.87 -4.54 -11.50
N VAL A 124 2.71 -4.96 -12.01
CA VAL A 124 1.79 -5.84 -11.28
C VAL A 124 2.38 -7.25 -11.14
N GLN A 125 3.02 -7.77 -12.20
CA GLN A 125 3.71 -9.06 -12.16
C GLN A 125 4.94 -9.05 -11.24
N GLU A 126 5.71 -7.95 -11.24
CA GLU A 126 6.86 -7.76 -10.35
C GLU A 126 6.41 -7.73 -8.89
N PHE A 127 5.33 -7.02 -8.59
CA PHE A 127 4.77 -7.01 -7.25
C PHE A 127 4.30 -8.40 -6.82
N GLU A 128 3.59 -9.12 -7.68
CA GLU A 128 3.17 -10.50 -7.38
C GLU A 128 4.38 -11.43 -7.11
N LYS A 129 5.46 -11.33 -7.91
CA LYS A 129 6.70 -12.07 -7.66
C LYS A 129 7.33 -11.71 -6.31
N LEU A 130 7.30 -10.44 -5.93
CA LEU A 130 7.76 -9.97 -4.62
C LEU A 130 6.93 -10.59 -3.50
N LEU A 131 5.59 -10.58 -3.61
CA LEU A 131 4.70 -11.17 -2.61
C LEU A 131 4.94 -12.67 -2.42
N LYS A 132 5.16 -13.41 -3.50
CA LYS A 132 5.53 -14.84 -3.47
C LYS A 132 6.85 -15.06 -2.74
N ARG A 133 7.89 -14.30 -3.08
CA ARG A 133 9.21 -14.39 -2.44
C ARG A 133 9.15 -14.16 -0.92
N HIS A 134 8.32 -13.22 -0.49
CA HIS A 134 8.17 -12.86 0.92
C HIS A 134 7.05 -13.64 1.64
N ASN A 135 6.36 -14.56 0.96
CA ASN A 135 5.19 -15.30 1.46
C ASN A 135 4.18 -14.39 2.18
N CYS A 136 3.85 -13.26 1.57
CA CYS A 136 2.98 -12.23 2.16
C CYS A 136 1.82 -11.88 1.23
N ARG A 137 0.86 -11.11 1.75
CA ARG A 137 -0.22 -10.51 0.96
C ARG A 137 0.16 -9.09 0.57
N GLY A 138 -0.51 -8.53 -0.42
CA GLY A 138 -0.17 -7.21 -0.93
C GLY A 138 -1.33 -6.42 -1.50
N LEU A 139 -1.18 -5.10 -1.44
CA LEU A 139 -2.11 -4.11 -1.98
C LEU A 139 -1.36 -3.29 -3.02
N PHE A 140 -1.80 -3.37 -4.28
CA PHE A 140 -1.27 -2.55 -5.36
C PHE A 140 -2.18 -1.35 -5.57
N CYS A 141 -1.78 -0.22 -5.01
CA CYS A 141 -2.56 1.01 -4.96
C CYS A 141 -2.16 1.95 -6.11
N HIS A 142 -3.12 2.42 -6.93
CA HIS A 142 -2.80 3.33 -8.03
C HIS A 142 -3.89 4.31 -8.46
N THR A 143 -3.49 5.40 -9.11
CA THR A 143 -4.38 6.44 -9.67
C THR A 143 -4.69 6.28 -11.17
N GLY A 144 -4.11 5.28 -11.82
CA GLY A 144 -4.32 4.97 -13.25
C GLY A 144 -5.56 4.10 -13.52
N LYS A 145 -5.66 3.60 -14.76
CA LYS A 145 -6.65 2.61 -15.18
C LYS A 145 -6.06 1.20 -15.13
N THR A 146 -6.82 0.23 -14.64
CA THR A 146 -6.42 -1.18 -14.62
C THR A 146 -6.79 -1.82 -15.96
N GLY A 147 -5.81 -2.22 -16.77
CA GLY A 147 -6.05 -2.96 -18.01
C GLY A 147 -6.44 -4.41 -17.77
N ALA A 148 -7.02 -5.07 -18.79
CA ALA A 148 -7.51 -6.44 -18.69
C ALA A 148 -6.44 -7.42 -18.18
N GLY A 149 -5.22 -7.39 -18.75
CA GLY A 149 -4.12 -8.26 -18.31
C GLY A 149 -3.73 -8.06 -16.84
N SER A 150 -3.64 -6.82 -16.37
CA SER A 150 -3.34 -6.54 -14.95
C SER A 150 -4.46 -7.00 -14.03
N LYS A 151 -5.71 -6.87 -14.48
CA LYS A 151 -6.88 -7.38 -13.75
C LYS A 151 -6.83 -8.90 -13.64
N SER A 152 -6.50 -9.61 -14.73
CA SER A 152 -6.36 -11.07 -14.73
C SER A 152 -5.28 -11.55 -13.76
N VAL A 153 -4.12 -10.87 -13.70
CA VAL A 153 -3.06 -11.21 -12.72
C VAL A 153 -3.55 -11.02 -11.29
N SER A 154 -4.27 -9.93 -10.99
CA SER A 154 -4.81 -9.72 -9.64
C SER A 154 -5.91 -10.73 -9.28
N ILE A 155 -6.74 -11.15 -10.23
CA ILE A 155 -7.78 -12.17 -9.99
C ILE A 155 -7.15 -13.54 -9.76
N ALA A 156 -6.12 -13.89 -10.53
CA ALA A 156 -5.41 -15.16 -10.39
C ALA A 156 -4.51 -15.21 -9.13
N SER A 157 -4.21 -14.07 -8.51
CA SER A 157 -3.43 -14.00 -7.27
C SER A 157 -4.32 -14.23 -6.05
N GLU A 158 -3.94 -15.18 -5.21
CA GLU A 158 -4.56 -15.39 -3.90
C GLU A 158 -4.08 -14.37 -2.83
N ARG A 159 -3.12 -13.52 -3.20
CA ARG A 159 -2.34 -12.70 -2.25
C ARG A 159 -2.42 -11.21 -2.54
N MET A 160 -2.70 -10.83 -3.78
CA MET A 160 -2.65 -9.45 -4.24
C MET A 160 -4.05 -8.89 -4.50
N GLU A 161 -4.27 -7.67 -4.03
CA GLU A 161 -5.49 -6.93 -4.32
C GLU A 161 -5.13 -5.56 -4.93
N ILE A 162 -5.82 -5.16 -6.00
CA ILE A 162 -5.67 -3.82 -6.59
C ILE A 162 -6.64 -2.84 -5.92
N ILE A 163 -6.13 -1.70 -5.46
CA ILE A 163 -6.91 -0.57 -4.95
C ILE A 163 -6.72 0.62 -5.89
N SER A 164 -7.76 0.95 -6.65
CA SER A 164 -7.74 2.02 -7.63
C SER A 164 -9.12 2.60 -7.86
N GLY A 165 -9.21 3.66 -8.66
CA GLY A 165 -10.49 4.29 -9.01
C GLY A 165 -11.29 4.67 -7.77
N GLN A 166 -12.58 4.35 -7.76
CA GLN A 166 -13.47 4.74 -6.66
C GLN A 166 -13.01 4.12 -5.33
N ARG A 167 -12.51 2.87 -5.33
CA ARG A 167 -12.01 2.22 -4.11
C ARG A 167 -10.85 2.97 -3.47
N LEU A 168 -9.99 3.59 -4.28
CA LEU A 168 -8.93 4.45 -3.77
C LEU A 168 -9.52 5.73 -3.15
N ILE A 169 -10.56 6.31 -3.75
CA ILE A 169 -11.22 7.49 -3.19
C ILE A 169 -11.93 7.14 -1.87
N ASP A 170 -12.56 5.97 -1.79
CA ASP A 170 -13.20 5.49 -0.57
C ASP A 170 -12.16 5.32 0.54
N LEU A 171 -11.03 4.66 0.27
CA LEU A 171 -9.90 4.56 1.21
C LEU A 171 -9.44 5.94 1.75
N LEU A 172 -9.49 6.97 0.90
CA LEU A 172 -9.06 8.33 1.23
C LEU A 172 -10.19 9.22 1.75
N THR A 173 -11.39 8.67 1.95
CA THR A 173 -12.55 9.37 2.48
C THR A 173 -12.94 8.72 3.80
N PRO A 174 -12.49 9.25 4.95
CA PRO A 174 -12.85 8.70 6.26
C PRO A 174 -14.36 8.57 6.44
N GLY A 175 -14.81 7.45 7.01
CA GLY A 175 -16.23 7.14 7.19
C GLY A 175 -16.92 6.56 5.94
N SER A 176 -16.21 6.40 4.82
CA SER A 176 -16.72 5.64 3.69
C SER A 176 -16.81 4.14 4.01
N SER A 177 -17.55 3.39 3.18
CA SER A 177 -17.65 1.93 3.29
C SER A 177 -16.43 1.19 2.71
N PHE A 178 -15.23 1.78 2.76
CA PHE A 178 -14.03 1.14 2.24
C PHE A 178 -13.78 -0.21 2.94
N THR A 179 -13.66 -1.25 2.13
CA THR A 179 -13.35 -2.61 2.57
C THR A 179 -12.29 -3.24 1.69
N ILE A 180 -11.59 -4.21 2.27
CA ILE A 180 -10.58 -5.01 1.60
C ILE A 180 -11.17 -6.40 1.43
N ALA A 181 -11.32 -6.86 0.19
CA ALA A 181 -12.06 -8.09 -0.11
C ALA A 181 -11.43 -9.33 0.56
N THR A 182 -10.14 -9.23 0.85
CA THR A 182 -9.35 -10.30 1.47
C THR A 182 -9.35 -10.24 3.02
N ALA A 183 -10.11 -9.30 3.62
CA ALA A 183 -10.37 -9.26 5.05
C ALA A 183 -11.35 -10.38 5.48
N PRO A 184 -11.22 -10.96 6.69
CA PRO A 184 -12.02 -12.11 7.13
C PRO A 184 -13.54 -11.90 6.99
N GLN A 185 -14.01 -10.68 7.21
CA GLN A 185 -15.44 -10.33 7.15
C GLN A 185 -16.02 -10.41 5.72
N THR A 186 -15.21 -10.14 4.69
CA THR A 186 -15.65 -10.20 3.30
C THR A 186 -15.50 -11.61 2.71
N MET A 187 -14.52 -12.40 3.19
CA MET A 187 -14.45 -13.83 2.89
C MET A 187 -15.71 -14.55 3.39
N MET A 188 -16.16 -14.30 4.62
CA MET A 188 -17.40 -14.91 5.14
C MET A 188 -18.63 -14.57 4.27
N LYS A 189 -18.77 -13.32 3.80
CA LYS A 189 -19.88 -12.95 2.89
C LYS A 189 -19.77 -13.57 1.49
N ARG A 190 -18.55 -13.70 0.93
CA ARG A 190 -18.36 -14.37 -0.36
C ARG A 190 -18.62 -15.86 -0.28
N THR A 191 -18.17 -16.53 0.79
CA THR A 191 -18.45 -17.94 1.02
C THR A 191 -19.96 -18.16 1.21
N ALA A 192 -20.63 -17.33 2.02
CA ALA A 192 -22.08 -17.39 2.21
C ALA A 192 -22.86 -17.16 0.90
N ALA A 193 -22.55 -16.12 0.12
CA ALA A 193 -23.21 -15.85 -1.16
C ALA A 193 -22.97 -16.96 -2.21
N THR A 194 -21.78 -17.59 -2.21
CA THR A 194 -21.48 -18.71 -3.10
C THR A 194 -22.24 -19.98 -2.69
N LEU A 195 -22.39 -20.21 -1.38
CA LEU A 195 -23.23 -21.30 -0.86
C LEU A 195 -24.70 -21.07 -1.23
N GLU A 196 -25.27 -19.89 -0.97
CA GLU A 196 -26.66 -19.56 -1.31
C GLU A 196 -26.95 -19.69 -2.81
N THR A 197 -26.03 -19.24 -3.67
CA THR A 197 -26.18 -19.39 -5.12
C THR A 197 -26.14 -20.87 -5.53
N SER A 198 -25.33 -21.69 -4.86
CA SER A 198 -25.26 -23.13 -5.14
C SER A 198 -26.47 -23.93 -4.66
N THR A 199 -27.14 -23.50 -3.58
CA THR A 199 -28.40 -24.09 -3.12
C THR A 199 -29.54 -23.74 -4.06
N ILE A 200 -29.66 -22.46 -4.45
CA ILE A 200 -30.70 -22.00 -5.40
C ILE A 200 -30.60 -22.72 -6.74
N VAL A 201 -29.38 -22.91 -7.27
CA VAL A 201 -29.18 -23.64 -8.55
C VAL A 201 -29.49 -25.14 -8.42
N LYS A 202 -29.26 -25.74 -7.25
CA LYS A 202 -29.61 -27.15 -7.00
C LYS A 202 -31.11 -27.37 -6.82
N ASP A 203 -31.81 -26.41 -6.20
CA ASP A 203 -33.25 -26.49 -5.99
C ASP A 203 -34.01 -26.25 -7.31
N ALA A 204 -33.57 -25.28 -8.13
CA ALA A 204 -34.11 -25.06 -9.47
C ALA A 204 -33.93 -26.27 -10.41
N GLY A 205 -32.84 -27.04 -10.25
CA GLY A 205 -32.59 -28.26 -11.02
C GLY A 205 -33.39 -29.49 -10.59
N LYS A 206 -34.05 -29.44 -9.42
CA LYS A 206 -34.98 -30.50 -8.96
C LYS A 206 -36.40 -30.25 -9.44
N GLU A 207 -36.84 -29.00 -9.49
CA GLU A 207 -38.21 -28.64 -9.88
C GLU A 207 -38.47 -28.90 -11.38
N ASN A 208 -37.45 -28.71 -12.23
CA ASN A 208 -37.55 -29.06 -13.65
C ASN A 208 -37.55 -30.58 -13.94
N ARG A 209 -37.26 -31.44 -12.95
CA ARG A 209 -37.22 -32.90 -13.16
C ARG A 209 -38.58 -33.58 -12.92
N TYR A 210 -39.56 -32.86 -12.39
CA TYR A 210 -40.92 -33.38 -12.15
C TYR A 210 -41.91 -33.06 -13.28
N HIS A 211 -41.48 -32.34 -14.32
CA HIS A 211 -42.33 -32.00 -15.48
C HIS A 211 -42.01 -32.79 -16.77
N GLU A 212 -41.08 -33.76 -16.71
CA GLU A 212 -40.68 -34.60 -17.86
C GLU A 212 -41.05 -36.09 -17.71
N SER A 213 -41.93 -36.44 -16.78
CA SER A 213 -42.45 -37.82 -16.61
C SER A 213 -43.94 -37.89 -16.87
#